data_AF-A0A9Q3EUS4-F1
#
_entry.id   AF-A0A9Q3EUS4-F1
#
_cell.length_a   1.000
_cell.length_b   1.000
_cell.length_c   1.000
_cell.angle_alpha   90.00
_cell.angle_beta   90.00
_cell.angle_gamma   90.00
#
_symmetry.space_group_name_H-M   'P 1'
#
loop_
_entity.id
_entity.type
_entity.pdbx_description
1 polymer ?
#
loop_
_entity_poly.entity_id
_entity_poly.type
_entity_poly.pdbx_seq_one_letter_code
_entity_poly.pdbx_strand_id
1 'polypeptide(L)'
;MTEERVEEYEELENFLPNAPFLLMPDWKLPFQLYIDACGEGLGAALHQTQIINDKPVEGPICFISRQIKPTEARHMLRWQIPIQEYRGNMTIVYKSGNIHKIADGLSRWALENAPENPAWVPQ
;
A
#
# COMPACT_ATOMS: atom_id res chain seq x y z
N MET A 1 -13.97 -22.57 -11.09
CA MET A 1 -14.27 -21.66 -9.96
C MET A 1 -15.62 -22.10 -9.42
N THR A 2 -15.74 -22.42 -8.13
CA THR A 2 -17.02 -22.84 -7.53
C THR A 2 -17.86 -21.61 -7.19
N GLU A 3 -19.19 -21.75 -7.12
CA GLU A 3 -20.10 -20.64 -6.78
C GLU A 3 -19.73 -20.01 -5.42
N GLU A 4 -19.50 -20.86 -4.41
CA GLU A 4 -19.02 -20.45 -3.08
C GLU A 4 -17.75 -19.56 -3.14
N ARG A 5 -16.80 -19.86 -4.02
CA ARG A 5 -15.57 -19.05 -4.15
C ARG A 5 -15.78 -17.71 -4.84
N VAL A 6 -16.79 -17.61 -5.68
CA VAL A 6 -17.17 -16.33 -6.30
C VAL A 6 -17.83 -15.46 -5.24
N GLU A 7 -18.76 -16.02 -4.46
CA GLU A 7 -19.45 -15.31 -3.38
C GLU A 7 -18.47 -14.79 -2.32
N GLU A 8 -17.52 -15.62 -1.85
CA GLU A 8 -16.49 -15.20 -0.90
C GLU A 8 -15.60 -14.08 -1.46
N TYR A 9 -15.28 -14.14 -2.76
CA TYR A 9 -14.46 -13.13 -3.41
C TYR A 9 -15.21 -11.78 -3.51
N GLU A 10 -16.47 -11.82 -3.92
CA GLU A 10 -17.32 -10.62 -4.01
C GLU A 10 -17.56 -10.00 -2.63
N GLU A 11 -17.71 -10.81 -1.58
CA GLU A 11 -17.80 -10.32 -0.21
C GLU A 11 -16.50 -9.62 0.21
N LEU A 12 -15.34 -10.21 -0.10
CA LEU A 12 -14.04 -9.62 0.21
C LEU A 12 -13.81 -8.30 -0.55
N GLU A 13 -14.16 -8.25 -1.84
CA GLU A 13 -14.04 -7.06 -2.66
C GLU A 13 -14.90 -5.91 -2.10
N ASN A 14 -16.09 -6.22 -1.60
CA ASN A 14 -16.94 -5.25 -0.92
C ASN A 14 -16.42 -4.89 0.48
N PHE A 15 -15.78 -5.80 1.20
CA PHE A 15 -15.32 -5.56 2.57
C PHE A 15 -14.06 -4.70 2.65
N LEU A 16 -13.06 -4.97 1.80
CA LEU A 16 -11.75 -4.31 1.84
C LEU A 16 -11.75 -2.78 1.71
N PRO A 17 -12.58 -2.13 0.87
CA PRO A 17 -12.62 -0.68 0.77
C PRO A 17 -13.49 -0.02 1.85
N ASN A 18 -14.20 -0.80 2.68
CA ASN A 18 -15.23 -0.30 3.58
C ASN A 18 -14.83 -0.38 5.06
N ALA A 19 -15.50 0.42 5.89
CA ALA A 19 -15.39 0.32 7.35
C ALA A 19 -16.02 -1.01 7.84
N PRO A 20 -15.49 -1.64 8.91
CA PRO A 20 -14.42 -1.16 9.78
C PRO A 20 -13.00 -1.57 9.34
N PHE A 21 -12.86 -2.21 8.17
CA PHE A 21 -11.55 -2.69 7.71
C PHE A 21 -10.63 -1.53 7.32
N LEU A 22 -11.14 -0.56 6.57
CA LEU A 22 -10.42 0.67 6.27
C LEU A 22 -10.60 1.68 7.41
N LEU A 23 -9.49 2.08 8.04
CA LEU A 23 -9.47 3.08 9.10
C LEU A 23 -9.53 4.50 8.52
N MET A 24 -10.21 5.39 9.23
CA MET A 24 -10.15 6.83 8.94
C MET A 24 -8.81 7.39 9.46
N PRO A 25 -8.03 8.16 8.67
CA PRO A 25 -6.75 8.70 9.13
C PRO A 25 -6.89 9.66 10.31
N ASP A 26 -6.05 9.46 11.33
CA ASP A 26 -5.81 10.41 12.40
C ASP A 26 -4.46 11.12 12.17
N TRP A 27 -4.51 12.40 11.77
CA TRP A 27 -3.33 13.20 11.45
C TRP A 27 -2.41 13.49 12.65
N LYS A 28 -2.81 13.15 13.87
CA LYS A 28 -2.00 13.30 15.08
C LYS A 28 -1.12 12.08 15.37
N LEU A 29 -1.38 10.96 14.70
CA LEU A 29 -0.68 9.70 14.92
C LEU A 29 0.27 9.39 13.75
N PRO A 30 1.39 8.71 13.99
CA PRO A 30 2.33 8.35 12.94
C PRO A 30 1.71 7.34 11.96
N PHE A 31 2.08 7.46 10.69
CA PHE A 31 1.72 6.48 9.66
C PHE A 31 2.80 5.39 9.54
N GLN A 32 2.36 4.20 9.12
CA GLN A 32 3.22 3.06 8.83
C GLN A 32 3.06 2.71 7.35
N LEU A 33 4.14 2.79 6.59
CA LEU A 33 4.11 2.49 5.15
C LEU A 33 4.73 1.12 4.89
N TYR A 34 3.92 0.18 4.41
CA TYR A 34 4.38 -1.11 3.90
C TYR A 34 4.53 -1.00 2.39
N ILE A 35 5.70 -1.38 1.86
CA ILE A 35 6.01 -1.24 0.44
C ILE A 35 6.63 -2.54 -0.06
N ASP A 36 6.22 -2.94 -1.25
CA ASP A 36 6.87 -3.95 -2.05
C ASP A 36 6.92 -3.50 -3.52
N ALA A 37 7.92 -3.99 -4.24
CA ALA A 37 8.07 -3.71 -5.66
C ALA A 37 8.63 -4.95 -6.35
N CYS A 38 8.05 -5.29 -7.50
CA CYS A 38 8.58 -6.29 -8.40
C CYS A 38 9.21 -5.61 -9.64
N GLY A 39 9.62 -6.39 -10.64
CA GLY A 39 10.22 -5.85 -11.87
C GLY A 39 9.29 -4.94 -12.66
N GLU A 40 7.97 -5.07 -12.49
CA GLU A 40 6.96 -4.40 -13.31
C GLU A 40 5.97 -3.55 -12.51
N GLY A 41 5.88 -3.74 -11.19
CA GLY A 41 4.81 -3.19 -10.38
C GLY A 41 5.24 -2.78 -8.98
N LEU A 42 4.59 -1.75 -8.45
CA LEU A 42 4.76 -1.23 -7.11
C LEU A 42 3.45 -1.43 -6.33
N GLY A 43 3.58 -1.96 -5.12
CA GLY A 43 2.49 -2.13 -4.18
C GLY A 43 2.84 -1.47 -2.85
N ALA A 44 1.89 -0.75 -2.26
CA ALA A 44 2.05 -0.25 -0.91
C ALA A 44 0.72 -0.25 -0.15
N ALA A 45 0.81 -0.36 1.16
CA ALA A 45 -0.31 -0.21 2.08
C ALA A 45 0.08 0.82 3.15
N LEU A 46 -0.71 1.88 3.27
CA LEU A 46 -0.58 2.85 4.34
C LEU A 46 -1.40 2.38 5.52
N HIS A 47 -0.78 2.20 6.68
CA HIS A 47 -1.40 1.72 7.90
C HIS A 47 -1.27 2.78 9.00
N GLN A 48 -2.12 2.65 10.01
CA GLN A 48 -2.01 3.43 11.24
C GLN A 48 -2.45 2.59 12.43
N THR A 49 -1.74 2.75 13.55
CA THR A 49 -2.15 2.17 14.84
C THR A 49 -3.03 3.18 15.58
N GLN A 50 -4.29 2.83 15.85
CA GLN A 50 -5.26 3.67 16.55
C GLN A 50 -5.84 2.95 17.77
N ILE A 51 -6.38 3.69 18.73
CA ILE A 51 -7.12 3.10 19.85
C ILE A 51 -8.58 2.92 19.45
N ILE A 52 -9.00 1.67 19.30
CA ILE A 52 -10.39 1.29 18.99
C ILE A 52 -10.86 0.33 20.08
N ASN A 53 -11.98 0.65 20.74
CA ASN A 53 -12.51 -0.12 21.87
C ASN A 53 -11.44 -0.36 22.96
N ASP A 54 -10.74 0.71 23.36
CA ASP A 54 -9.67 0.71 24.38
C ASP A 54 -8.46 -0.19 24.07
N LYS A 55 -8.29 -0.62 22.81
CA LYS A 55 -7.18 -1.46 22.38
C LYS A 55 -6.44 -0.84 21.20
N PRO A 56 -5.11 -0.97 21.13
CA PRO A 56 -4.36 -0.58 19.95
C PRO A 56 -4.67 -1.56 18.81
N VAL A 57 -5.12 -1.02 17.68
CA VAL A 57 -5.42 -1.75 16.45
C VAL A 57 -4.62 -1.09 15.33
N GLU A 58 -3.77 -1.88 14.68
CA GLU A 58 -3.15 -1.48 13.41
C GLU A 58 -4.09 -1.86 12.27
N GLY A 59 -4.48 -0.89 11.45
CA GLY A 59 -5.32 -1.13 10.29
C GLY A 59 -4.90 -0.29 9.07
N PRO A 60 -5.33 -0.72 7.87
CA PRO A 60 -5.05 0.00 6.64
C PRO A 60 -5.88 1.29 6.54
N ILE A 61 -5.27 2.31 5.97
CA ILE A 61 -5.85 3.61 5.64
C ILE A 61 -6.10 3.70 4.14
N CYS A 62 -5.14 3.25 3.33
CA CYS A 62 -5.27 3.15 1.89
C CYS A 62 -4.28 2.14 1.30
N PHE A 63 -4.59 1.69 0.09
CA PHE A 63 -3.73 0.84 -0.72
C PHE A 63 -3.29 1.60 -1.96
N ILE A 64 -2.05 1.34 -2.39
CA ILE A 64 -1.44 1.92 -3.59
C ILE A 64 -0.97 0.74 -4.45
N SER A 65 -1.39 0.74 -5.70
CA SER A 65 -0.92 -0.23 -6.69
C SER A 65 -0.78 0.47 -8.03
N ARG A 66 0.39 0.33 -8.66
CA ARG A 66 0.60 0.79 -10.03
C ARG A 66 1.78 0.09 -10.69
N GLN A 67 1.72 0.00 -12.01
CA GLN A 67 2.87 -0.38 -12.82
C GLN A 67 3.99 0.65 -12.70
N ILE A 68 5.22 0.13 -12.63
CA ILE A 68 6.44 0.94 -12.55
C ILE A 68 6.77 1.41 -13.96
N LYS A 69 7.13 2.69 -14.09
CA LYS A 69 7.58 3.20 -15.37
C LYS A 69 9.00 2.73 -15.69
N PRO A 70 9.33 2.53 -16.96
CA PRO A 70 10.70 2.23 -17.37
C PRO A 70 11.73 3.25 -16.86
N THR A 71 11.35 4.53 -16.73
CA THR A 71 12.24 5.59 -16.21
C THR A 71 12.46 5.51 -14.70
N GLU A 72 11.51 4.97 -13.95
CA GLU A 72 11.61 4.81 -12.49
C GLU A 72 12.47 3.60 -12.12
N ALA A 73 12.41 2.54 -12.93
CA ALA A 73 13.18 1.31 -12.74
C ALA A 73 14.70 1.51 -12.89
N ARG A 74 15.15 2.55 -13.60
CA ARG A 74 16.55 2.68 -14.05
C ARG A 74 17.48 3.49 -13.15
N HIS A 75 16.99 4.29 -12.19
CA HIS A 75 17.84 5.27 -11.50
C HIS A 75 17.56 5.40 -9.99
N MET A 76 18.16 4.53 -9.17
CA MET A 76 18.12 4.62 -7.70
C MET A 76 18.65 5.97 -7.16
N LEU A 77 19.66 6.55 -7.83
CA LEU A 77 20.24 7.85 -7.48
C LEU A 77 19.22 9.01 -7.55
N ARG A 78 18.24 8.93 -8.46
CA ARG A 78 17.18 9.95 -8.60
C ARG A 78 16.34 10.07 -7.33
N TRP A 79 16.13 8.95 -6.63
CA TRP A 79 15.33 8.89 -5.42
C TRP A 79 16.07 9.35 -4.17
N GLN A 80 17.40 9.52 -4.23
CA GLN A 80 18.16 9.97 -3.07
C GLN A 80 17.71 11.33 -2.58
N ILE A 81 17.57 12.31 -3.49
CA ILE A 81 17.19 13.69 -3.12
C ILE A 81 15.79 13.73 -2.49
N PRO A 82 14.72 13.19 -3.12
CA PRO A 82 13.39 13.18 -2.51
C PRO A 82 13.36 12.45 -1.16
N ILE A 83 14.07 11.32 -1.01
CA ILE A 83 14.09 10.58 0.26
C ILE A 83 14.73 11.39 1.38
N GLN A 84 15.71 12.27 1.09
CA GLN A 84 16.33 13.10 2.12
C GLN A 84 15.32 14.03 2.81
N GLU A 85 14.29 14.51 2.10
CA GLU A 85 13.25 15.38 2.67
C GLU A 85 12.49 14.68 3.80
N TYR A 86 12.35 13.36 3.73
CA TYR A 86 11.63 12.57 4.72
C TYR A 86 12.55 11.95 5.79
N ARG A 87 13.88 12.02 5.64
CA ARG A 87 14.84 11.37 6.57
C ARG A 87 14.71 11.85 8.01
N GLY A 88 14.29 13.10 8.24
CA GLY A 88 14.07 13.64 9.59
C GLY A 88 12.81 13.12 10.28
N ASN A 89 11.83 12.61 9.51
CA ASN A 89 10.49 12.25 9.98
C ASN A 89 10.12 10.78 9.68
N MET A 90 11.08 9.97 9.20
CA MET A 90 10.86 8.58 8.81
C MET A 90 11.94 7.67 9.39
N THR A 91 11.51 6.50 9.85
CA THR A 91 12.42 5.40 10.24
C THR A 91 12.18 4.20 9.32
N ILE A 92 13.25 3.67 8.73
CA ILE A 92 13.17 2.47 7.88
C ILE A 92 13.38 1.24 8.77
N VAL A 93 12.39 0.35 8.78
CA VAL A 93 12.40 -0.86 9.61
C VAL A 93 12.23 -2.08 8.70
N TYR A 94 13.11 -3.09 8.88
CA TYR A 94 12.92 -4.37 8.20
C TYR A 94 11.71 -5.11 8.76
N LYS A 95 10.95 -5.72 7.86
CA LYS A 95 9.76 -6.51 8.17
C LYS A 95 9.84 -7.79 7.32
N SER A 96 9.46 -8.92 7.92
CA SER A 96 9.53 -10.21 7.24
C SER A 96 8.45 -10.34 6.16
N GLY A 97 8.73 -11.11 5.12
CA GLY A 97 7.81 -11.28 3.98
C GLY A 97 6.41 -11.79 4.38
N ASN A 98 6.30 -12.54 5.47
CA ASN A 98 5.00 -13.01 5.98
C ASN A 98 4.05 -11.87 6.39
N ILE A 99 4.59 -10.71 6.77
CA ILE A 99 3.84 -9.50 7.12
C ILE A 99 3.51 -8.67 5.86
N HIS A 100 4.28 -8.84 4.78
CA HIS A 100 4.20 -8.01 3.57
C HIS A 100 3.22 -8.50 2.51
N LYS A 101 2.40 -9.51 2.80
CA LYS A 101 1.52 -10.16 1.80
C LYS A 101 0.64 -9.19 1.01
N ILE A 102 0.15 -8.12 1.65
CA ILE A 102 -0.66 -7.10 0.99
C ILE A 102 0.17 -6.35 -0.06
N ALA A 103 1.31 -5.80 0.35
CA ALA A 103 2.18 -5.06 -0.55
C ALA A 103 2.74 -5.96 -1.67
N ASP A 104 3.12 -7.20 -1.34
CA ASP A 104 3.56 -8.22 -2.31
C ASP A 104 2.48 -8.48 -3.37
N GLY A 105 1.23 -8.75 -2.95
CA GLY A 105 0.11 -8.96 -3.86
C GLY A 105 -0.15 -7.75 -4.77
N LEU A 106 -0.18 -6.54 -4.20
CA LEU A 106 -0.38 -5.28 -4.94
C LEU A 106 0.73 -4.98 -5.93
N SER A 107 1.95 -5.45 -5.67
CA SER A 107 3.10 -5.24 -6.54
C SER A 107 3.16 -6.26 -7.68
N ARG A 108 2.70 -7.50 -7.45
CA ARG A 108 2.66 -8.58 -8.46
C ARG A 108 1.51 -8.46 -9.44
N TRP A 109 0.37 -7.91 -9.01
CA TRP A 109 -0.82 -7.67 -9.82
C TRP A 109 -1.08 -6.17 -9.92
N ALA A 110 -0.07 -5.44 -10.37
CA ALA A 110 -0.10 -4.00 -10.35
C ALA A 110 -1.11 -3.40 -11.33
N LEU A 111 -1.89 -2.42 -10.87
CA LEU A 111 -2.84 -1.69 -11.71
C LEU A 111 -2.11 -0.86 -12.78
N GLU A 112 -2.76 -0.62 -13.90
CA GLU A 112 -2.19 0.19 -14.98
C GLU A 112 -1.86 1.62 -14.49
N ASN A 113 -0.77 2.19 -14.98
CA ASN A 113 -0.42 3.59 -14.73
C ASN A 113 -1.20 4.50 -15.71
N ALA A 114 -2.51 4.61 -15.50
CA ALA A 114 -3.43 5.40 -16.29
C ALA A 114 -4.12 6.50 -15.43
N PRO A 115 -4.59 7.62 -16.00
CA PRO A 115 -5.10 8.79 -15.24
C PRO A 115 -6.24 8.49 -14.25
N GLU A 116 -7.00 7.43 -14.47
CA GLU A 116 -8.05 6.92 -13.58
C GLU A 116 -7.50 6.27 -12.30
N ASN A 117 -6.25 5.81 -12.32
CA ASN A 117 -5.58 5.28 -11.14
C ASN A 117 -5.15 6.44 -10.23
N PRO A 118 -5.59 6.50 -8.96
CA PRO A 118 -5.16 7.54 -8.02
C PRO A 118 -3.64 7.60 -7.80
N ALA A 119 -2.93 6.50 -8.06
CA ALA A 119 -1.47 6.41 -7.99
C ALA A 119 -0.78 6.84 -9.29
N TRP A 120 -1.51 7.35 -10.28
CA TRP A 120 -0.99 7.73 -11.58
C TRP A 120 0.12 8.75 -11.48
N VAL A 121 1.17 8.51 -12.26
CA VAL A 121 2.21 9.50 -12.53
C VAL A 121 2.16 9.82 -14.03
N PRO A 122 2.14 11.10 -14.45
CA PRO A 122 2.23 11.51 -15.86
C PRO A 122 3.59 11.15 -16.49
N GLN A 123 3.61 10.77 -17.77
CA GLN A 123 4.84 10.39 -18.50
C GLN A 123 5.88 11.50 -18.53
#